data_AF-A0A833HMY6-F1
#
_entry.id   AF-A0A833HMY6-F1
#
_cell.length_a   1.000
_cell.length_b   1.000
_cell.length_c   1.000
_cell.angle_alpha   90.00
_cell.angle_beta   90.00
_cell.angle_gamma   90.00
#
_symmetry.space_group_name_H-M   'P 1'
#
loop_
_entity.id
_entity.type
_entity.pdbx_description
1 polymer ?
#
loop_
_entity_poly.entity_id
_entity_poly.type
_entity_poly.pdbx_seq_one_letter_code
_entity_poly.pdbx_strand_id
1 'polypeptide(L)'
;MDFIYNALEKSDLEDIFPIDMEGQGWIWINEDIYFDILNNAVGNDGDLEDYLTDQEPVVYESVILDVLRQKMRDKGWMEVNQILFHEIYRDFIPTSDIKTYIFTDKRFFLKNVNRISRDMEWIYKAMAIDAYQHLIPEEGTLEQIFDRYFNDNFIILEGLIVGGSYSLNQGEWKYNKKENSLIFRKKGKEYRRWAEGNTNSVFRELTMNEG
;
A
#
# COMPACT_ATOMS: atom_id res chain seq x y z
N MET A 1 12.80 25.86 -11.58
CA MET A 1 12.72 24.55 -10.90
C MET A 1 13.85 24.28 -9.91
N ASP A 2 15.12 24.59 -10.25
CA ASP A 2 16.29 24.28 -9.41
C ASP A 2 16.22 24.84 -7.98
N PHE A 3 15.56 25.98 -7.76
CA PHE A 3 15.42 26.58 -6.42
C PHE A 3 14.66 25.67 -5.44
N ILE A 4 13.43 25.25 -5.79
CA ILE A 4 12.61 24.37 -4.93
C ILE A 4 13.29 23.02 -4.70
N TYR A 5 13.82 22.42 -5.77
CA TYR A 5 14.55 21.15 -5.66
C TYR A 5 15.72 21.29 -4.68
N ASN A 6 16.56 22.32 -4.83
CA ASN A 6 17.72 22.54 -3.97
C ASN A 6 17.34 22.85 -2.52
N ALA A 7 16.27 23.62 -2.30
CA ALA A 7 15.78 23.96 -0.96
C ALA A 7 15.33 22.70 -0.22
N LEU A 8 14.50 21.87 -0.87
CA LEU A 8 14.06 20.60 -0.31
C LEU A 8 15.22 19.64 -0.13
N GLU A 9 16.09 19.47 -1.13
CA GLU A 9 17.22 18.55 -1.10
C GLU A 9 18.18 18.84 0.07
N LYS A 10 18.45 20.11 0.36
CA LYS A 10 19.36 20.53 1.43
C LYS A 10 18.75 20.48 2.83
N SER A 11 17.43 20.55 2.93
CA SER A 11 16.72 20.55 4.22
C SER A 11 16.54 19.15 4.76
N ASP A 12 16.69 18.96 6.07
CA ASP A 12 16.37 17.68 6.69
C ASP A 12 14.84 17.50 6.79
N LEU A 13 14.37 16.25 6.92
CA LEU A 13 12.93 15.99 7.00
C LEU A 13 12.32 16.63 8.25
N GLU A 14 13.10 16.70 9.33
CA GLU A 14 12.74 17.29 10.60
C GLU A 14 12.59 18.82 10.52
N ASP A 15 13.26 19.47 9.56
CA ASP A 15 13.07 20.89 9.25
C ASP A 15 11.80 21.09 8.42
N ILE A 16 11.60 20.25 7.41
CA ILE A 16 10.43 20.30 6.50
C ILE A 16 9.13 20.01 7.26
N PHE A 17 9.16 18.97 8.09
CA PHE A 17 8.05 18.55 8.95
C PHE A 17 8.47 18.79 10.39
N PRO A 18 8.05 19.90 11.03
CA PRO A 18 8.41 20.23 12.40
C PRO A 18 7.63 19.35 13.41
N ILE A 19 7.78 18.04 13.27
CA ILE A 19 7.18 16.99 14.08
C ILE A 19 8.27 16.01 14.51
N ASP A 20 8.01 15.29 15.60
CA ASP A 20 8.85 14.16 15.99
C ASP A 20 8.63 12.98 15.03
N MET A 21 9.46 12.89 13.99
CA MET A 21 9.43 11.81 13.02
C MET A 21 9.69 10.43 13.64
N GLU A 22 10.41 10.34 14.77
CA GLU A 22 10.65 9.04 15.43
C GLU A 22 9.42 8.58 16.24
N GLY A 23 8.71 9.53 16.85
CA GLY A 23 7.48 9.28 17.60
C GLY A 23 6.22 9.13 16.73
N GLN A 24 6.23 9.71 15.52
CA GLN A 24 5.11 9.69 14.59
C GLN A 24 5.15 8.45 13.68
N GLY A 25 4.08 7.67 13.62
CA GLY A 25 4.01 6.47 12.77
C GLY A 25 3.69 6.72 11.29
N TRP A 26 3.13 7.89 10.99
CA TRP A 26 2.68 8.27 9.64
C TRP A 26 2.41 9.77 9.51
N ILE A 27 2.47 10.26 8.27
CA ILE A 27 2.08 11.62 7.87
C ILE A 27 1.27 11.57 6.57
N TRP A 28 0.49 12.62 6.33
CA TRP A 28 -0.17 12.84 5.05
C TRP A 28 0.37 14.11 4.40
N ILE A 29 0.39 14.12 3.08
CA ILE A 29 0.85 15.23 2.27
C ILE A 29 -0.17 15.48 1.16
N ASN A 30 -0.61 16.71 1.01
CA ASN A 30 -1.49 17.16 -0.06
C ASN A 30 -1.21 18.63 -0.41
N GLU A 31 -2.00 19.20 -1.33
CA GLU A 31 -1.82 20.58 -1.79
C GLU A 31 -1.96 21.64 -0.69
N ASP A 32 -2.73 21.38 0.37
CA ASP A 32 -2.94 22.34 1.46
C ASP A 32 -1.66 22.63 2.24
N ILE A 33 -0.74 21.65 2.31
CA ILE A 33 0.49 21.77 3.10
C ILE A 33 1.75 21.99 2.24
N TYR A 34 1.63 22.05 0.91
CA TYR A 34 2.80 22.27 0.04
C TYR A 34 3.47 23.60 0.31
N PHE A 35 2.71 24.66 0.56
CA PHE A 35 3.27 25.97 0.88
C PHE A 35 4.04 25.93 2.20
N ASP A 36 3.50 25.28 3.23
CA ASP A 36 4.17 25.11 4.52
C ASP A 36 5.47 24.29 4.37
N ILE A 37 5.43 23.19 3.62
CA ILE A 37 6.61 22.36 3.29
C ILE A 37 7.71 23.21 2.66
N LEU A 38 7.36 24.06 1.67
CA LEU A 38 8.33 24.90 0.98
C LEU A 38 8.85 26.02 1.87
N ASN A 39 8.00 26.69 2.65
CA ASN A 39 8.42 27.71 3.61
C ASN A 39 9.40 27.14 4.63
N ASN A 40 9.11 25.96 5.16
CA ASN A 40 9.98 25.30 6.13
C ASN A 40 11.33 24.92 5.49
N ALA A 41 11.32 24.45 4.23
CA ALA A 41 12.54 24.08 3.51
C ALA A 41 13.41 25.28 3.08
N VAL A 42 12.80 26.43 2.80
CA VAL A 42 13.52 27.66 2.41
C VAL A 42 13.96 28.46 3.65
N GLY A 43 13.22 28.37 4.74
CA GLY A 43 13.40 29.20 5.92
C GLY A 43 12.95 30.66 5.67
N ASN A 44 13.50 31.60 6.45
CA ASN A 44 13.16 33.04 6.35
C ASN A 44 13.75 33.76 5.11
N ASP A 45 14.23 33.04 4.10
CA ASP A 45 14.70 33.65 2.85
C ASP A 45 13.48 34.08 2.02
N GLY A 46 13.14 35.37 2.09
CA GLY A 46 11.91 35.99 1.61
C GLY A 46 11.66 36.02 0.10
N ASP A 47 12.15 35.03 -0.66
CA ASP A 47 12.04 34.94 -2.12
C ASP A 47 11.00 33.89 -2.60
N LEU A 48 10.32 33.19 -1.67
CA LEU A 48 9.44 32.07 -2.04
C LEU A 48 8.12 32.50 -2.71
N GLU A 49 7.44 33.54 -2.20
CA GLU A 49 6.17 34.02 -2.77
C GLU A 49 6.35 34.51 -4.21
N ASP A 50 7.41 35.29 -4.46
CA ASP A 50 7.73 35.80 -5.80
C ASP A 50 8.08 34.65 -6.75
N TYR A 51 8.85 33.66 -6.29
CA TYR A 51 9.20 32.49 -7.11
C TYR A 51 7.98 31.60 -7.45
N LEU A 52 7.04 31.43 -6.51
CA LEU A 52 5.86 30.59 -6.70
C LEU A 52 4.90 31.14 -7.75
N THR A 53 4.82 32.47 -7.86
CA THR A 53 3.93 33.17 -8.80
C THR A 53 4.30 32.93 -10.27
N ASP A 54 5.56 32.56 -10.54
CA ASP A 54 6.14 32.44 -11.89
C ASP A 54 6.16 31.00 -12.47
N GLN A 55 5.64 29.98 -11.78
CA GLN A 55 5.54 28.61 -12.35
C GLN A 55 4.18 27.94 -12.12
N GLU A 56 3.94 26.88 -12.89
CA GLU A 56 2.69 26.12 -12.85
C GLU A 56 2.58 25.20 -11.61
N PRO A 57 1.42 25.19 -10.91
CA PRO A 57 1.16 24.36 -9.71
C PRO A 57 1.51 22.88 -9.84
N VAL A 58 1.22 22.28 -10.99
CA VAL A 58 1.43 20.84 -11.26
C VAL A 58 2.91 20.48 -11.28
N VAL A 59 3.76 21.40 -11.75
CA VAL A 59 5.21 21.17 -11.81
C VAL A 59 5.79 21.16 -10.39
N TYR A 60 5.28 22.00 -9.48
CA TYR A 60 5.70 22.01 -8.08
C TYR A 60 5.35 20.72 -7.34
N GLU A 61 4.11 20.22 -7.49
CA GLU A 61 3.68 18.97 -6.85
C GLU A 61 4.65 17.82 -7.16
N SER A 62 4.97 17.62 -8.44
CA SER A 62 5.84 16.51 -8.86
C SER A 62 7.24 16.60 -8.24
N VAL A 63 7.84 17.80 -8.25
CA VAL A 63 9.18 18.03 -7.70
C VAL A 63 9.19 17.85 -6.18
N ILE A 64 8.19 18.42 -5.49
CA ILE A 64 8.05 18.28 -4.03
C ILE A 64 7.98 16.80 -3.67
N LEU A 65 7.05 16.07 -4.29
CA LEU A 65 6.83 14.67 -3.95
C LEU A 65 8.01 13.78 -4.29
N ASP A 66 8.69 14.00 -5.42
CA ASP A 66 9.82 13.15 -5.81
C ASP A 66 10.99 13.29 -4.85
N VAL A 67 11.30 14.52 -4.40
CA VAL A 67 12.33 14.77 -3.39
C VAL A 67 11.93 14.18 -2.04
N LEU A 68 10.69 14.42 -1.60
CA LEU A 68 10.19 13.92 -0.32
C LEU A 68 10.13 12.39 -0.30
N ARG A 69 9.67 11.75 -1.37
CA ARG A 69 9.68 10.28 -1.52
C ARG A 69 11.08 9.71 -1.34
N GLN A 70 12.08 10.33 -1.94
CA GLN A 70 13.46 9.87 -1.80
C GLN A 70 13.94 10.00 -0.34
N LYS A 71 13.76 11.18 0.27
CA LYS A 71 14.16 11.41 1.66
C LYS A 71 13.44 10.50 2.66
N MET A 72 12.14 10.31 2.48
CA MET A 72 11.33 9.39 3.28
C MET A 72 11.87 7.96 3.18
N ARG A 73 12.14 7.48 1.96
CA ARG A 73 12.73 6.14 1.77
C ARG A 73 14.07 5.98 2.46
N ASP A 74 14.94 6.98 2.38
CA ASP A 74 16.27 6.95 3.01
C ASP A 74 16.18 6.88 4.55
N LYS A 75 15.09 7.38 5.12
CA LYS A 75 14.77 7.30 6.56
C LYS A 75 13.92 6.08 6.94
N GLY A 76 13.65 5.17 6.00
CA GLY A 76 12.89 3.93 6.26
C GLY A 76 11.38 4.08 6.21
N TRP A 77 10.88 5.20 5.66
CA TRP A 77 9.45 5.43 5.42
C TRP A 77 9.06 4.94 4.03
N MET A 78 7.76 4.65 3.87
CA MET A 78 7.18 4.23 2.60
C MET A 78 5.88 4.96 2.32
N GLU A 79 5.61 5.20 1.04
CA GLU A 79 4.32 5.70 0.58
C GLU A 79 3.32 4.55 0.51
N VAL A 80 2.08 4.80 0.94
CA VAL A 80 1.01 3.81 1.00
C VAL A 80 -0.27 4.42 0.42
N ASN A 81 -1.04 3.61 -0.32
CA ASN A 81 -2.35 4.03 -0.81
C ASN A 81 -3.29 4.39 0.36
N GLN A 82 -3.98 5.53 0.27
CA GLN A 82 -4.88 6.00 1.34
C GLN A 82 -6.01 5.03 1.70
N ILE A 83 -6.52 4.25 0.74
CA ILE A 83 -7.58 3.25 0.97
C ILE A 83 -7.00 2.09 1.78
N LEU A 84 -5.81 1.60 1.41
CA LEU A 84 -5.11 0.58 2.18
C LEU A 84 -4.76 1.09 3.59
N PHE A 85 -4.29 2.34 3.69
CA PHE A 85 -3.95 2.96 4.96
C PHE A 85 -5.17 3.06 5.90
N HIS A 86 -6.33 3.45 5.39
CA HIS A 86 -7.58 3.46 6.16
C HIS A 86 -7.98 2.09 6.70
N GLU A 87 -7.73 1.01 5.94
CA GLU A 87 -8.03 -0.33 6.41
C GLU A 87 -7.14 -0.72 7.61
N ILE A 88 -5.85 -0.38 7.56
CA ILE A 88 -4.89 -0.72 8.62
C ILE A 88 -5.01 0.21 9.84
N TYR A 89 -5.36 1.47 9.62
CA TYR A 89 -5.49 2.52 10.62
C TYR A 89 -6.85 3.22 10.51
N ARG A 90 -7.85 2.70 11.25
CA ARG A 90 -9.26 3.09 11.12
C ARG A 90 -9.57 4.55 11.47
N ASP A 91 -8.71 5.18 12.25
CA ASP A 91 -8.88 6.59 12.65
C ASP A 91 -8.52 7.57 11.53
N PHE A 92 -7.80 7.10 10.50
CA PHE A 92 -7.56 7.90 9.30
C PHE A 92 -8.81 7.87 8.40
N ILE A 93 -9.24 9.02 7.89
CA ILE A 93 -10.36 9.13 6.95
C ILE A 93 -9.80 9.52 5.58
N PRO A 94 -9.98 8.69 4.53
CA PRO A 94 -9.54 9.02 3.18
C PRO A 94 -10.19 10.30 2.66
N THR A 95 -9.42 11.09 1.91
CA THR A 95 -9.94 12.27 1.21
C THR A 95 -10.36 11.89 -0.21
N SER A 96 -11.45 12.48 -0.68
CA SER A 96 -11.99 12.23 -2.03
C SER A 96 -11.92 13.43 -2.96
N ASP A 97 -11.85 14.62 -2.38
CA ASP A 97 -11.85 15.95 -3.01
C ASP A 97 -10.44 16.47 -3.25
N ILE A 98 -9.47 16.03 -2.44
CA ILE A 98 -8.07 16.42 -2.52
C ILE A 98 -7.17 15.19 -2.65
N LYS A 99 -6.13 15.33 -3.49
CA LYS A 99 -5.14 14.28 -3.72
C LYS A 99 -4.17 14.22 -2.53
N THR A 100 -4.26 13.13 -1.77
CA THR A 100 -3.49 12.95 -0.54
C THR A 100 -2.56 11.75 -0.65
N TYR A 101 -1.30 11.96 -0.28
CA TYR A 101 -0.23 10.98 -0.23
C TYR A 101 0.05 10.62 1.23
N ILE A 102 0.06 9.33 1.55
CA ILE A 102 0.35 8.87 2.91
C ILE A 102 1.73 8.28 2.96
N PHE A 103 2.56 8.79 3.87
CA PHE A 103 3.86 8.23 4.19
C PHE A 103 3.81 7.63 5.59
N THR A 104 4.41 6.45 5.77
CA THR A 104 4.43 5.74 7.05
C THR A 104 5.79 5.12 7.31
N ASP A 105 6.20 5.13 8.58
CA ASP A 105 7.32 4.31 9.03
C ASP A 105 7.04 2.83 8.74
N LYS A 106 8.03 2.14 8.18
CA LYS A 106 7.87 0.74 7.78
C LYS A 106 7.50 -0.17 8.96
N ARG A 107 7.99 0.09 10.17
CA ARG A 107 7.68 -0.76 11.35
C ARG A 107 6.25 -0.52 11.80
N PHE A 108 5.80 0.74 11.82
CA PHE A 108 4.42 1.10 12.09
C PHE A 108 3.47 0.43 11.08
N PHE A 109 3.78 0.52 9.78
CA PHE A 109 3.00 -0.12 8.73
C PHE A 109 2.90 -1.63 8.92
N LEU A 110 4.04 -2.32 9.04
CA LEU A 110 4.07 -3.79 9.18
C LEU A 110 3.30 -4.27 10.41
N LYS A 111 3.41 -3.57 11.54
CA LYS A 111 2.66 -3.89 12.76
C LYS A 111 1.15 -3.89 12.50
N ASN A 112 0.65 -2.91 11.76
CA ASN A 112 -0.78 -2.77 11.48
C ASN A 112 -1.25 -3.68 10.33
N VAL A 113 -0.42 -3.89 9.30
CA VAL A 113 -0.73 -4.77 8.18
C VAL A 113 -0.87 -6.22 8.64
N ASN A 114 0.00 -6.68 9.55
CA ASN A 114 -0.03 -8.03 10.10
C ASN A 114 -1.36 -8.36 10.79
N ARG A 115 -2.08 -7.36 11.31
CA ARG A 115 -3.41 -7.57 11.87
C ARG A 115 -4.41 -7.95 10.78
N ILE A 116 -4.43 -7.20 9.67
CA ILE A 116 -5.34 -7.48 8.55
C ILE A 116 -4.95 -8.77 7.84
N SER A 117 -3.66 -9.03 7.65
CA SER A 117 -3.18 -10.26 7.00
C SER A 117 -3.68 -11.52 7.72
N ARG A 118 -3.82 -11.48 9.06
CA ARG A 118 -4.45 -12.57 9.82
C ARG A 118 -5.95 -12.67 9.55
N ASP A 119 -6.66 -11.55 9.58
CA ASP A 119 -8.11 -11.52 9.30
C ASP A 119 -8.42 -12.00 7.86
N MET A 120 -7.48 -11.78 6.93
CA MET A 120 -7.56 -12.18 5.53
C MET A 120 -6.79 -13.45 5.21
N GLU A 121 -6.30 -14.21 6.20
CA GLU A 121 -5.49 -15.41 5.97
C GLU A 121 -6.25 -16.45 5.12
N TRP A 122 -7.57 -16.56 5.32
CA TRP A 122 -8.41 -17.44 4.51
C TRP A 122 -8.40 -17.07 3.02
N ILE A 123 -8.22 -15.79 2.67
CA ILE A 123 -8.10 -15.36 1.27
C ILE A 123 -6.82 -15.92 0.67
N TYR A 124 -5.69 -15.81 1.38
CA TYR A 124 -4.42 -16.37 0.95
C TYR A 124 -4.50 -17.90 0.78
N LYS A 125 -5.19 -18.59 1.70
CA LYS A 125 -5.46 -20.03 1.59
C LYS A 125 -6.30 -20.37 0.36
N ALA A 126 -7.36 -19.61 0.08
CA ALA A 126 -8.19 -19.80 -1.10
C ALA A 126 -7.37 -19.63 -2.39
N MET A 127 -6.55 -18.57 -2.45
CA MET A 127 -5.67 -18.29 -3.58
C MET A 127 -4.63 -19.40 -3.78
N ALA A 128 -4.04 -19.91 -2.70
CA ALA A 128 -3.11 -21.03 -2.74
C ALA A 128 -3.77 -22.31 -3.26
N ILE A 129 -5.00 -22.64 -2.84
CA ILE A 129 -5.75 -23.79 -3.36
C ILE A 129 -5.98 -23.64 -4.86
N ASP A 130 -6.46 -22.49 -5.30
CA ASP A 130 -6.71 -22.25 -6.72
C ASP A 130 -5.41 -22.31 -7.55
N ALA A 131 -4.31 -21.76 -7.01
CA ALA A 131 -3.01 -21.80 -7.66
C ALA A 131 -2.49 -23.24 -7.78
N TYR A 132 -2.50 -23.99 -6.68
CA TYR A 132 -2.11 -25.39 -6.63
C TYR A 132 -2.95 -26.25 -7.58
N GLN A 133 -4.28 -26.09 -7.59
CA GLN A 133 -5.16 -26.96 -8.39
C GLN A 133 -5.19 -26.57 -9.88
N HIS A 134 -4.92 -25.31 -10.22
CA HIS A 134 -5.26 -24.79 -11.55
C HIS A 134 -4.20 -23.96 -12.24
N LEU A 135 -3.19 -23.43 -11.55
CA LEU A 135 -2.24 -22.49 -12.16
C LEU A 135 -0.82 -23.04 -12.21
N ILE A 136 -0.36 -23.60 -11.09
CA ILE A 136 1.03 -24.03 -10.87
C ILE A 136 1.09 -25.34 -10.05
N PRO A 137 0.34 -26.41 -10.40
CA PRO A 137 0.38 -27.69 -9.68
C PRO A 137 1.77 -28.33 -9.59
N GLU A 138 2.67 -27.97 -10.51
CA GLU A 138 4.03 -28.50 -10.61
C GLU A 138 5.05 -27.83 -9.67
N GLU A 139 4.71 -26.70 -9.03
CA GLU A 139 5.64 -25.89 -8.23
C GLU A 139 5.87 -26.41 -6.80
N GLY A 140 5.12 -27.43 -6.37
CA GLY A 140 5.29 -28.07 -5.06
C GLY A 140 3.98 -28.48 -4.39
N THR A 141 4.06 -28.75 -3.10
CA THR A 141 2.89 -28.99 -2.23
C THR A 141 2.07 -27.72 -2.03
N LEU A 142 0.81 -27.86 -1.60
CA LEU A 142 -0.05 -26.71 -1.29
C LEU A 142 0.59 -25.78 -0.26
N GLU A 143 1.24 -26.32 0.78
CA GLU A 143 1.94 -25.53 1.80
C GLU A 143 3.09 -24.73 1.21
N GLN A 144 3.92 -25.35 0.37
CA GLN A 144 5.05 -24.66 -0.28
C GLN A 144 4.57 -23.51 -1.19
N ILE A 145 3.45 -23.72 -1.89
CA ILE A 145 2.84 -22.68 -2.73
C ILE A 145 2.28 -21.55 -1.86
N PHE A 146 1.57 -21.88 -0.77
CA PHE A 146 1.03 -20.91 0.17
C PHE A 146 2.15 -20.01 0.73
N ASP A 147 3.21 -20.61 1.27
CA ASP A 147 4.32 -19.87 1.89
C ASP A 147 5.14 -19.06 0.88
N ARG A 148 5.37 -19.59 -0.33
CA ARG A 148 6.20 -18.91 -1.33
C ARG A 148 5.49 -17.72 -1.99
N TYR A 149 4.19 -17.85 -2.28
CA TYR A 149 3.50 -16.88 -3.14
C TYR A 149 2.51 -15.97 -2.39
N PHE A 150 1.91 -16.44 -1.30
CA PHE A 150 0.74 -15.79 -0.71
C PHE A 150 0.92 -15.33 0.74
N ASN A 151 1.63 -16.12 1.55
CA ASN A 151 1.80 -15.83 2.98
C ASN A 151 2.47 -14.46 3.21
N ASP A 152 1.88 -13.63 4.08
CA ASP A 152 2.30 -12.26 4.41
C ASP A 152 2.59 -11.34 3.22
N ASN A 153 1.98 -11.59 2.06
CA ASN A 153 2.22 -10.79 0.86
C ASN A 153 1.31 -9.54 0.81
N PHE A 154 1.83 -8.41 1.27
CA PHE A 154 1.10 -7.14 1.30
C PHE A 154 0.71 -6.62 -0.10
N ILE A 155 1.44 -7.00 -1.16
CA ILE A 155 1.11 -6.58 -2.53
C ILE A 155 -0.21 -7.21 -2.97
N ILE A 156 -0.45 -8.47 -2.58
CA ILE A 156 -1.75 -9.12 -2.81
C ILE A 156 -2.85 -8.39 -2.06
N LEU A 157 -2.59 -8.06 -0.79
CA LEU A 157 -3.53 -7.34 0.07
C LEU A 157 -3.93 -6.01 -0.58
N GLU A 158 -2.94 -5.23 -1.01
CA GLU A 158 -3.15 -3.96 -1.69
C GLU A 158 -3.95 -4.14 -2.98
N GLY A 159 -3.59 -5.11 -3.83
CA GLY A 159 -4.34 -5.41 -5.05
C GLY A 159 -5.81 -5.73 -4.79
N LEU A 160 -6.09 -6.54 -3.77
CA LEU A 160 -7.46 -6.93 -3.42
C LEU A 160 -8.26 -5.80 -2.74
N ILE A 161 -7.64 -5.02 -1.85
CA ILE A 161 -8.32 -3.95 -1.10
C ILE A 161 -8.51 -2.71 -1.97
N VAL A 162 -7.46 -2.28 -2.66
CA VAL A 162 -7.44 -1.04 -3.44
C VAL A 162 -7.92 -1.31 -4.86
N GLY A 163 -7.31 -2.28 -5.54
CA GLY A 163 -7.65 -2.62 -6.93
C GLY A 163 -8.90 -3.49 -7.07
N GLY A 164 -9.41 -4.05 -5.97
CA GLY A 164 -10.52 -4.99 -5.96
C GLY A 164 -10.18 -6.37 -6.53
N SER A 165 -8.97 -6.58 -7.04
CA SER A 165 -8.54 -7.82 -7.67
C SER A 165 -7.02 -8.02 -7.68
N TYR A 166 -6.59 -9.27 -7.75
CA TYR A 166 -5.20 -9.66 -7.92
C TYR A 166 -5.10 -10.71 -9.03
N SER A 167 -4.07 -10.65 -9.86
CA SER A 167 -3.85 -11.60 -10.95
C SER A 167 -2.52 -12.32 -10.81
N LEU A 168 -2.52 -13.62 -11.11
CA LEU A 168 -1.33 -14.46 -11.24
C LEU A 168 -1.50 -15.38 -12.44
N ASN A 169 -0.55 -15.37 -13.37
CA ASN A 169 -0.63 -16.13 -14.63
C ASN A 169 -1.95 -15.87 -15.37
N GLN A 170 -2.78 -16.90 -15.55
CA GLN A 170 -4.10 -16.83 -16.21
C GLN A 170 -5.26 -16.73 -15.21
N GLY A 171 -4.94 -16.62 -13.92
CA GLY A 171 -5.86 -16.54 -12.80
C GLY A 171 -6.07 -15.10 -12.33
N GLU A 172 -7.31 -14.79 -11.96
CA GLU A 172 -7.72 -13.52 -11.36
C GLU A 172 -8.58 -13.83 -10.14
N TRP A 173 -8.25 -13.22 -9.00
CA TRP A 173 -9.07 -13.24 -7.79
C TRP A 173 -9.68 -11.87 -7.59
N LYS A 174 -11.00 -11.85 -7.37
CA LYS A 174 -11.75 -10.63 -7.06
C LYS A 174 -12.33 -10.74 -5.66
N TYR A 175 -11.95 -9.83 -4.77
CA TYR A 175 -12.48 -9.80 -3.41
C TYR A 175 -13.73 -8.93 -3.34
N ASN A 176 -14.84 -9.52 -2.89
CA ASN A 176 -16.06 -8.79 -2.58
C ASN A 176 -16.18 -8.64 -1.07
N LYS A 177 -15.74 -7.49 -0.56
CA LYS A 177 -15.80 -7.15 0.86
C LYS A 177 -17.22 -7.13 1.43
N LYS A 178 -18.23 -6.70 0.65
CA LYS A 178 -19.63 -6.64 1.13
C LYS A 178 -20.22 -8.02 1.38
N GLU A 179 -19.89 -8.98 0.53
CA GLU A 179 -20.34 -10.38 0.65
C GLU A 179 -19.34 -11.26 1.42
N ASN A 180 -18.22 -10.68 1.86
CA ASN A 180 -17.06 -11.37 2.40
C ASN A 180 -16.69 -12.65 1.62
N SER A 181 -16.58 -12.52 0.29
CA SER A 181 -16.30 -13.64 -0.61
C SER A 181 -15.18 -13.33 -1.59
N LEU A 182 -14.47 -14.38 -2.00
CA LEU A 182 -13.40 -14.29 -3.00
C LEU A 182 -13.79 -15.10 -4.23
N ILE A 183 -13.79 -14.47 -5.40
CA ILE A 183 -14.16 -15.11 -6.66
C ILE A 183 -12.89 -15.38 -7.45
N PHE A 184 -12.66 -16.64 -7.82
CA PHE A 184 -11.56 -17.03 -8.70
C PHE A 184 -12.06 -17.21 -10.14
N ARG A 185 -11.35 -16.56 -11.06
CA ARG A 185 -11.56 -16.65 -12.49
C ARG A 185 -10.29 -17.14 -13.17
N LYS A 186 -10.45 -17.97 -14.19
CA LYS A 186 -9.36 -18.39 -15.07
C LYS A 186 -9.77 -18.21 -16.52
N LYS A 187 -8.97 -17.49 -17.31
CA LYS A 187 -9.31 -17.11 -18.69
C LYS A 187 -10.68 -16.44 -18.82
N GLY A 188 -11.01 -15.54 -17.87
CA GLY A 188 -12.26 -14.77 -17.87
C GLY A 188 -13.53 -15.54 -17.45
N LYS A 189 -13.43 -16.84 -17.15
CA LYS A 189 -14.56 -17.63 -16.63
C LYS A 189 -14.45 -17.77 -15.11
N GLU A 190 -15.57 -17.64 -14.41
CA GLU A 190 -15.66 -17.94 -12.97
C GLU A 190 -15.56 -19.46 -12.75
N TYR A 191 -14.62 -19.88 -11.91
CA TYR A 191 -14.40 -21.29 -11.54
C TYR A 191 -14.90 -21.59 -10.15
N ARG A 192 -14.66 -20.67 -9.21
CA ARG A 192 -14.94 -20.91 -7.81
C ARG A 192 -15.25 -19.61 -7.08
N ARG A 193 -16.09 -19.73 -6.06
CA ARG A 193 -16.34 -18.70 -5.06
C ARG A 193 -16.03 -19.27 -3.70
N TRP A 194 -15.26 -18.51 -2.93
CA TRP A 194 -14.79 -18.87 -1.62
C TRP A 194 -15.43 -18.01 -0.55
N ALA A 195 -15.65 -18.63 0.59
CA ALA A 195 -15.98 -18.00 1.86
C ALA A 195 -15.11 -18.66 2.93
N GLU A 196 -14.76 -17.91 3.97
CA GLU A 196 -13.78 -18.30 5.00
C GLU A 196 -13.96 -19.74 5.52
N GLY A 197 -15.18 -20.09 5.96
CA GLY A 197 -15.46 -21.42 6.53
C GLY A 197 -15.19 -22.57 5.56
N ASN A 198 -15.59 -22.43 4.30
CA ASN A 198 -15.34 -23.43 3.26
C ASN A 198 -13.84 -23.53 2.94
N THR A 199 -13.16 -22.39 2.81
CA THR A 199 -11.74 -22.35 2.50
C THR A 199 -10.90 -23.06 3.56
N ASN A 200 -11.16 -22.78 4.84
CA ASN A 200 -10.40 -23.38 5.93
C ASN A 200 -10.59 -24.91 6.01
N SER A 201 -11.78 -25.43 5.66
CA SER A 201 -12.02 -26.88 5.57
C SER A 201 -11.22 -27.49 4.42
N VAL A 202 -11.37 -26.96 3.21
CA VAL A 202 -10.73 -27.50 2.00
C VAL A 202 -9.20 -27.42 2.09
N PHE A 203 -8.66 -26.30 2.60
CA PHE A 203 -7.22 -26.16 2.78
C PHE A 203 -6.68 -27.28 3.68
N ARG A 204 -7.30 -27.49 4.84
CA ARG A 204 -6.91 -28.53 5.80
C ARG A 204 -6.99 -29.93 5.20
N GLU A 205 -8.09 -30.23 4.51
CA GLU A 205 -8.28 -31.53 3.85
C GLU A 205 -7.20 -31.81 2.81
N LEU A 206 -6.87 -30.82 1.97
CA LEU A 206 -5.84 -30.98 0.94
C LEU A 206 -4.45 -31.16 1.56
N THR A 207 -4.09 -30.35 2.56
CA THR A 207 -2.81 -30.49 3.27
C THR A 207 -2.67 -31.84 3.97
N MET A 208 -3.72 -32.37 4.60
CA MET A 208 -3.69 -33.68 5.24
C MET A 208 -3.52 -34.85 4.26
N ASN A 209 -3.96 -34.68 3.01
CA ASN A 209 -3.84 -35.71 1.97
C ASN A 209 -2.48 -35.68 1.26
N GLU A 210 -1.65 -34.66 1.50
CA GLU A 210 -0.27 -34.57 0.99
C GLU A 210 0.76 -35.23 1.93
N GLY A 211 0.38 -35.51 3.19
CA GLY A 211 1.22 -36.18 4.21
C GLY A 211 1.09 -37.70 4.18
#